data_AF-A0A914RVX9-F1
#
_entry.id   AF-A0A914RVX9-F1
#
_cell.length_a   1.000
_cell.length_b   1.000
_cell.length_c   1.000
_cell.angle_alpha   90.00
_cell.angle_beta   90.00
_cell.angle_gamma   90.00
#
_symmetry.space_group_name_H-M   'P 1'
#
loop_
_entity.id
_entity.type
_entity.pdbx_description
1 polymer ?
#
loop_
_entity_poly.entity_id
_entity_poly.type
_entity_poly.pdbx_seq_one_letter_code
_entity_poly.pdbx_strand_id
1 'polypeptide(L)' 'MTAPEVPGDERILTPDALRFLKELHQKFDTRRLQLLAQRRVIQASIDDSKYFPDFDPATKNLREDRNWFGANIPEDMMVS' A
#
# COMPACT_ATOMS: atom_id res chain seq x y z
N MET A 1 10.80 -17.67 11.29
CA MET A 1 10.72 -16.48 12.18
C MET A 1 12.08 -16.31 12.84
N THR A 2 12.52 -15.08 13.12
CA THR A 2 13.88 -14.81 13.66
C THR A 2 13.87 -14.33 15.11
N ALA A 3 12.71 -13.99 15.65
CA ALA A 3 12.53 -13.63 17.06
C ALA A 3 12.20 -14.87 17.90
N PRO A 4 12.57 -14.89 19.21
CA PRO A 4 12.09 -15.91 20.14
C PRO A 4 10.58 -15.80 20.36
N GLU A 5 9.93 -16.92 20.66
CA GLU A 5 8.51 -16.92 21.06
C GLU A 5 8.33 -16.23 22.41
N VAL A 6 7.30 -15.40 22.53
CA VAL A 6 6.91 -14.73 23.77
C VAL A 6 5.47 -15.10 24.16
N PRO A 7 5.13 -15.08 25.47
CA PRO A 7 3.77 -15.39 25.90
C PRO A 7 2.72 -14.52 25.21
N GLY A 8 1.72 -15.14 24.59
CA GLY A 8 0.67 -14.47 23.82
C GLY A 8 0.85 -14.56 22.30
N ASP A 9 2.03 -14.94 21.81
CA ASP A 9 2.27 -15.17 20.39
C ASP A 9 1.33 -16.24 19.83
N GLU A 10 1.04 -17.29 20.60
CA GLU A 10 0.15 -18.38 20.19
C GLU A 10 -1.28 -17.93 19.87
N ARG A 11 -1.71 -16.78 20.43
CA ARG A 11 -3.04 -16.21 20.18
C ARG A 11 -3.10 -15.39 18.89
N ILE A 12 -1.97 -14.86 18.44
CA ILE A 12 -1.87 -13.97 17.28
C ILE A 12 -1.30 -14.71 16.08
N LEU A 13 -0.20 -15.43 16.27
CA LEU A 13 0.53 -16.21 15.27
C LEU A 13 -0.02 -17.64 15.18
N THR A 14 -1.34 -17.76 15.14
CA THR A 14 -2.01 -19.05 14.94
C THR A 14 -1.60 -19.65 13.59
N PRO A 15 -1.72 -20.99 13.41
CA PRO A 15 -1.41 -21.62 12.12
C PRO A 15 -2.16 -20.99 10.93
N ASP A 16 -3.41 -20.60 11.14
CA ASP A 16 -4.23 -19.96 10.11
C ASP A 16 -3.76 -18.53 9.80
N ALA A 17 -3.38 -17.75 10.82
CA ALA A 17 -2.82 -16.41 10.64
C ALA A 17 -1.48 -16.46 9.89
N LEU A 18 -0.60 -17.40 10.25
CA LEU A 18 0.68 -17.60 9.58
C LEU A 18 0.49 -18.04 8.11
N ARG A 19 -0.47 -18.92 7.84
CA ARG A 19 -0.82 -19.31 6.46
C ARG A 19 -1.30 -18.11 5.66
N PHE A 20 -2.21 -17.30 6.22
CA PHE A 20 -2.70 -16.09 5.58
C PHE A 20 -1.58 -15.07 5.29
N LEU A 21 -0.70 -14.81 6.27
CA LEU A 21 0.45 -13.92 6.08
C LEU A 21 1.40 -14.41 4.99
N LYS A 22 1.64 -15.72 4.92
CA LYS A 22 2.43 -16.33 3.85
C LYS A 22 1.80 -16.08 2.47
N GLU A 23 0.50 -16.28 2.34
CA GLU A 23 -0.21 -16.05 1.07
C GLU A 23 -0.17 -14.58 0.65
N LEU A 24 -0.37 -13.64 1.59
CA LEU A 24 -0.22 -12.20 1.33
C LEU A 24 1.20 -11.86 0.86
N HIS A 25 2.21 -12.37 1.56
CA HIS A 25 3.60 -12.12 1.20
C HIS A 25 3.91 -12.64 -0.21
N GLN A 26 3.56 -13.91 -0.50
CA GLN A 26 3.76 -14.51 -1.82
C GLN A 26 3.06 -13.74 -2.94
N LYS A 27 1.86 -13.21 -2.67
CA LYS A 27 1.06 -12.50 -3.66
C LYS A 27 1.55 -11.06 -3.92
N PHE A 28 2.03 -10.36 -2.89
CA PHE A 28 2.22 -8.90 -2.96
C PHE A 28 3.66 -8.41 -2.79
N ASP A 29 4.58 -9.20 -2.20
CA ASP A 29 5.90 -8.69 -1.82
C ASP A 29 6.75 -8.27 -3.01
N THR A 30 6.69 -9.01 -4.13
CA THR A 30 7.39 -8.64 -5.36
C THR A 30 6.99 -7.24 -5.84
N ARG A 31 5.69 -6.94 -5.89
CA ARG A 31 5.20 -5.63 -6.32
C ARG A 31 5.58 -4.54 -5.30
N ARG A 32 5.51 -4.85 -4.01
CA ARG A 32 5.93 -3.92 -2.94
C ARG A 32 7.40 -3.52 -3.11
N LEU A 33 8.30 -4.46 -3.34
CA LEU A 33 9.71 -4.20 -3.56
C LEU A 33 9.97 -3.36 -4.83
N GLN A 34 9.27 -3.66 -5.93
CA GLN A 34 9.35 -2.85 -7.15
C GLN A 34 8.94 -1.40 -6.92
N LEU A 35 7.83 -1.17 -6.20
CA LEU A 35 7.37 0.18 -5.87
C LEU A 35 8.37 0.94 -5.01
N LEU A 36 9.02 0.27 -4.05
CA LEU A 36 10.08 0.87 -3.23
C LEU A 36 11.31 1.24 -4.05
N ALA A 37 11.69 0.41 -5.02
CA ALA A 37 12.77 0.74 -5.96
C ALA A 37 12.41 1.95 -6.83
N GLN A 38 11.18 2.01 -7.35
CA GLN A 38 10.69 3.14 -8.15
C GLN A 38 10.70 4.45 -7.36
N ARG A 39 10.36 4.44 -6.06
CA ARG A 39 10.46 5.64 -5.21
C ARG A 39 11.88 6.21 -5.18
N ARG A 40 12.91 5.36 -5.12
CA ARG A 40 14.31 5.82 -5.13
C ARG A 40 14.70 6.46 -6.47
N VAL A 41 14.22 5.89 -7.57
CA VAL A 41 14.45 6.45 -8.92
C VAL A 41 13.83 7.82 -9.06
N ILE A 42 12.56 7.98 -8.64
CA ILE A 42 11.86 9.27 -8.68
C ILE A 42 12.59 10.29 -7.79
N GLN A 43 12.98 9.91 -6.57
CA GLN A 43 13.71 10.81 -5.68
C GLN A 43 15.02 11.30 -6.28
N ALA A 44 15.84 10.41 -6.85
CA ALA A 44 17.08 10.82 -7.52
C ALA A 44 16.84 11.79 -8.68
N SER A 45 15.74 11.61 -9.43
CA SER A 45 15.35 12.53 -10.50
C SER A 45 14.98 13.92 -9.97
N ILE A 46 14.39 14.00 -8.77
CA ILE A 46 14.07 15.27 -8.10
C ILE A 46 15.36 15.92 -7.59
N ASP A 47 16.23 15.15 -6.94
CA ASP A 47 17.49 15.65 -6.37
C ASP A 47 18.41 16.22 -7.46
N ASP A 48 18.46 15.57 -8.63
CA ASP A 48 19.19 16.02 -9.81
C ASP A 48 18.49 17.19 -10.55
N SER A 49 17.36 17.69 -10.05
CA SER A 49 16.53 18.73 -10.69
C SER A 49 16.04 18.36 -12.10
N LYS A 50 16.00 17.06 -12.44
CA LYS A 50 15.49 16.53 -13.73
C LYS A 50 13.97 16.43 -13.76
N TYR A 51 13.34 16.35 -12.60
CA TYR A 51 11.89 16.23 -12.44
C TYR A 51 11.41 17.05 -11.24
N PHE A 52 10.30 17.76 -11.40
CA PHE A 52 9.58 18.44 -10.33
C PHE A 52 8.15 17.90 -10.31
N PRO A 53 7.61 17.51 -9.14
CA PRO A 53 6.25 17.00 -9.06
C PRO A 53 5.21 18.03 -9.51
N ASP A 54 4.33 17.61 -10.42
CA ASP A 54 3.15 18.34 -10.86
C ASP A 54 2.04 17.35 -11.23
N PHE A 55 0.85 17.85 -11.56
CA PHE A 55 -0.28 17.03 -11.97
C PHE A 55 0.00 16.29 -13.28
N ASP A 56 -0.02 14.96 -13.23
CA ASP A 56 0.10 14.12 -14.42
C ASP A 56 -1.06 14.40 -15.40
N PRO A 57 -0.79 14.86 -16.64
CA PRO A 57 -1.81 15.07 -17.65
C PRO A 57 -2.58 13.79 -18.01
N ALA A 58 -1.95 12.62 -17.92
CA ALA A 58 -2.58 11.34 -18.25
C ALA A 58 -3.76 11.00 -17.34
N THR A 59 -3.79 11.55 -16.12
CA THR A 59 -4.87 11.32 -15.14
C THR A 59 -5.85 12.49 -15.03
N LYS A 60 -5.78 13.47 -15.93
CA LYS A 60 -6.65 14.66 -15.93
C LYS A 60 -8.13 14.32 -15.96
N ASN A 61 -8.55 13.42 -16.83
CA ASN A 61 -9.96 13.04 -16.98
C ASN A 61 -10.55 12.44 -15.69
N LEU A 62 -9.75 11.70 -14.91
CA LEU A 62 -10.19 11.18 -13.61
C LEU A 62 -10.40 12.31 -12.59
N ARG A 63 -9.55 13.34 -12.61
CA ARG A 63 -9.68 14.49 -11.69
C ARG A 63 -10.87 15.39 -12.03
N GLU A 64 -11.25 15.45 -13.30
CA GLU A 64 -12.32 16.33 -13.79
C GLU A 64 -13.71 15.65 -13.78
N ASP A 65 -13.78 14.33 -13.59
CA ASP A 65 -15.04 13.61 -13.52
C ASP A 65 -15.77 13.87 -12.19
N ARG A 66 -16.81 14.71 -12.23
CA ARG A 66 -17.66 15.04 -11.07
C ARG A 66 -18.65 13.93 -10.70
N ASN A 67 -18.77 12.90 -11.52
CA ASN A 67 -19.68 11.78 -11.28
C ASN A 67 -18.99 10.62 -10.56
N TRP A 68 -17.66 10.64 -10.45
CA TRP A 68 -16.92 9.60 -9.74
C TRP A 68 -16.95 9.86 -8.23
N PHE A 69 -17.25 8.80 -7.48
CA PHE A 69 -17.18 8.78 -6.02
C PHE A 69 -16.65 7.42 -5.56
N GLY A 70 -16.12 7.39 -4.34
CA GLY A 70 -15.65 6.15 -3.71
C GLY A 70 -16.79 5.16 -3.43
N ALA A 71 -16.42 3.98 -2.95
CA ALA A 71 -17.40 3.00 -2.48
C ALA A 71 -18.22 3.56 -1.30
N ASN A 72 -19.44 3.04 -1.13
CA ASN A 72 -20.31 3.41 -0.01
C ASN A 72 -19.58 3.23 1.32
N ILE A 73 -19.72 4.23 2.20
CA ILE A 73 -19.14 4.20 3.54
C ILE A 73 -20.04 3.33 4.42
N PRO A 74 -19.50 2.28 5.07
CA PRO A 74 -20.19 1.54 6.11
C PRO A 74 -20.78 2.44 7.21
N GLU A 75 -21.97 2.09 7.69
CA GLU A 75 -22.75 2.92 8.62
C GLU A 75 -22.03 3.18 9.95
N ASP A 76 -21.29 2.19 10.45
CA ASP A 76 -20.49 2.27 11.68
C ASP A 76 -19.26 3.18 11.56
N MET A 77 -18.92 3.61 10.35
CA MET A 77 -17.84 4.57 10.08
C MET A 77 -18.37 5.97 9.72
N MET A 78 -19.69 6.17 9.69
CA MET A 78 -20.26 7.50 9.51
C MET A 78 -20.30 8.25 10.85
N VAL A 79 -19.84 9.50 10.86
CA VAL A 79 -19.99 10.37 12.03
C VAL A 79 -21.46 10.80 12.13
N SER A 80 -22.05 10.62 13.31
CA SER A 80 -23.44 10.98 13.62
C SER A 80 -23.76 12.45 13.34
#